data_AF-A0A7K2DA56-F1
#
_entry.id   AF-A0A7K2DA56-F1
#
_cell.length_a   1.000
_cell.length_b   1.000
_cell.length_c   1.000
_cell.angle_alpha   90.00
_cell.angle_beta   90.00
_cell.angle_gamma   90.00
#
_symmetry.space_group_name_H-M   'P 1'
#
loop_
_entity.id
_entity.type
_entity.pdbx_description
1 polymer ?
#
loop_
_entity_poly.entity_id
_entity_poly.type
_entity_poly.pdbx_seq_one_letter_code
_entity_poly.pdbx_strand_id
1 'polypeptide(L)'
;MTTAPDPINYEPPPDHPMAELVRRVRDAMSALPAYFSSVTAIEGLQASDLFTLNTVLGATIEIQVVETLNRIRDVWDPNDDWPLHYFIRQPQTFPDVLLQSRDGADVAIGVELKGWYLLSKEAEPSFRYKVTPAACGPYDLLAVVPWHLSNVLSGTPRVRTPGVWSARHAAEHRNWYWQHGRTTTLDTAIVAPEGAAPYQKRKPNTDRPAADEGRNFGRIARTGIMNDWVTRQLEATLAGVAVREWIDFFRHQQGAPQ
;
A
#
# COMPACT_ATOMS: atom_id res chain seq x y z
N MET A 1 19.62 25.21 13.34
CA MET A 1 19.76 23.80 12.94
C MET A 1 19.13 23.65 11.57
N THR A 2 19.91 23.39 10.54
CA THR A 2 19.40 23.08 9.19
C THR A 2 18.75 21.70 9.24
N THR A 3 17.43 21.61 9.12
CA THR A 3 16.72 20.34 8.98
C THR A 3 17.22 19.65 7.71
N ALA A 4 17.62 18.38 7.80
CA ALA A 4 17.97 17.60 6.63
C ALA A 4 16.82 17.68 5.60
N PRO A 5 17.11 17.86 4.29
CA PRO A 5 16.06 17.94 3.29
C PRO A 5 15.28 16.61 3.21
N ASP A 6 13.99 16.69 2.90
CA ASP A 6 13.14 15.54 2.61
C ASP A 6 13.71 14.77 1.40
N PRO A 7 13.74 13.42 1.41
CA PRO A 7 14.22 12.64 0.28
C PRO A 7 13.55 12.98 -1.06
N ILE A 8 14.30 12.79 -2.15
CA ILE A 8 13.83 13.05 -3.50
C ILE A 8 12.85 11.94 -3.91
N ASN A 9 11.76 12.30 -4.60
CA ASN A 9 10.90 11.29 -5.23
C ASN A 9 11.57 10.78 -6.52
N TYR A 10 11.74 9.46 -6.62
CA TYR A 10 12.32 8.80 -7.79
C TYR A 10 11.23 8.49 -8.80
N GLU A 11 11.01 9.41 -9.74
CA GLU A 11 10.23 9.12 -10.95
C GLU A 11 11.18 8.86 -12.13
N PRO A 12 10.84 7.96 -13.06
CA PRO A 12 11.63 7.78 -14.26
C PRO A 12 11.66 9.09 -15.08
N PRO A 13 12.82 9.49 -15.62
CA PRO A 13 12.90 10.59 -16.59
C PRO A 13 11.96 10.34 -17.78
N PRO A 14 11.34 11.37 -18.39
CA PRO A 14 10.36 11.18 -19.47
C PRO A 14 10.85 10.39 -20.68
N ASP A 15 12.15 10.41 -20.94
CA ASP A 15 12.84 9.69 -22.03
C ASP A 15 13.31 8.28 -21.62
N HIS A 16 13.18 7.91 -20.34
CA HIS A 16 13.55 6.58 -19.87
C HIS A 16 12.50 5.54 -20.33
N PRO A 17 12.92 4.35 -20.82
CA PRO A 17 12.00 3.27 -21.23
C PRO A 17 10.96 2.84 -20.18
N MET A 18 11.16 3.18 -18.91
CA MET A 18 10.30 2.78 -17.80
C MET A 18 9.26 3.85 -17.47
N ALA A 19 9.40 5.08 -17.98
CA ALA A 19 8.48 6.17 -17.70
C ALA A 19 7.06 5.82 -18.11
N GLU A 20 6.91 5.31 -19.33
CA GLU A 20 5.60 4.94 -19.85
C GLU A 20 5.01 3.74 -19.11
N LEU A 21 5.82 2.71 -18.83
CA LEU A 21 5.35 1.55 -18.06
C LEU A 21 4.88 1.97 -16.67
N VAL A 22 5.68 2.72 -15.91
CA VAL A 22 5.33 3.18 -14.56
C VAL A 22 4.04 4.00 -14.57
N ARG A 23 3.92 4.94 -15.52
CA ARG A 23 2.72 5.76 -15.70
C ARG A 23 1.49 4.90 -15.97
N ARG A 24 1.59 3.96 -16.90
CA ARG A 24 0.52 3.04 -17.28
C ARG A 24 0.12 2.06 -16.17
N VAL A 25 1.08 1.57 -15.38
CA VAL A 25 0.78 0.75 -14.19
C VAL A 25 0.02 1.59 -13.15
N ARG A 26 0.38 2.87 -12.95
CA ARG A 26 -0.39 3.78 -12.07
C ARG A 26 -1.81 4.05 -12.62
N ASP A 27 -1.96 4.18 -13.93
CA ASP A 27 -3.28 4.32 -14.57
C ASP A 27 -4.14 3.07 -14.37
N ALA A 28 -3.56 1.88 -14.57
CA ALA A 28 -4.24 0.61 -14.33
C ALA A 28 -4.64 0.44 -12.86
N MET A 29 -3.78 0.83 -11.91
CA MET A 29 -4.11 0.88 -10.48
C MET A 29 -5.28 1.83 -10.23
N SER A 30 -5.28 3.00 -10.86
CA SER A 30 -6.35 3.99 -10.73
C SER A 30 -7.69 3.49 -11.28
N ALA A 31 -7.64 2.63 -12.31
CA ALA A 31 -8.79 2.01 -12.94
C ALA A 31 -9.35 0.80 -12.16
N LEU A 32 -8.63 0.26 -11.16
CA LEU A 32 -9.06 -0.92 -10.40
C LEU A 32 -10.53 -0.90 -9.94
N PRO A 33 -11.11 0.21 -9.43
CA PRO A 33 -12.51 0.22 -9.00
C PRO A 33 -13.52 -0.16 -10.09
N ALA A 34 -13.20 0.09 -11.36
CA ALA A 34 -14.08 -0.22 -12.49
C ALA A 34 -14.05 -1.71 -12.87
N TYR A 35 -12.94 -2.40 -12.58
CA TYR A 35 -12.70 -3.79 -13.00
C TYR A 35 -12.68 -4.78 -11.84
N PHE A 36 -12.53 -4.30 -10.61
CA PHE A 36 -12.48 -5.15 -9.43
C PHE A 36 -13.84 -5.78 -9.16
N SER A 37 -13.84 -7.09 -9.03
CA SER A 37 -15.01 -7.89 -8.68
C SER A 37 -14.62 -8.97 -7.70
N SER A 38 -15.42 -9.15 -6.65
CA SER A 38 -15.27 -10.23 -5.70
C SER A 38 -16.56 -11.03 -5.64
N VAL A 39 -16.44 -12.35 -5.71
CA VAL A 39 -17.56 -13.29 -5.50
C VAL A 39 -17.82 -13.57 -4.02
N THR A 40 -16.90 -13.13 -3.14
CA THR A 40 -17.03 -13.30 -1.69
C THR A 40 -18.12 -12.36 -1.17
N ALA A 41 -19.19 -12.93 -0.63
CA ALA A 41 -20.22 -12.20 0.10
C ALA A 41 -20.03 -12.40 1.61
N ILE A 42 -20.14 -11.32 2.38
CA ILE A 42 -20.03 -11.35 3.83
C ILE A 42 -21.35 -10.91 4.46
N GLU A 43 -21.86 -11.71 5.40
CA GLU A 43 -23.08 -11.44 6.13
C GLU A 43 -22.88 -11.79 7.62
N GLY A 44 -23.75 -11.26 8.48
CA GLY A 44 -23.77 -11.61 9.91
C GLY A 44 -22.62 -11.04 10.75
N LEU A 45 -21.90 -10.03 10.26
CA LEU A 45 -20.88 -9.35 11.06
C LEU A 45 -21.52 -8.42 12.10
N GLN A 46 -21.02 -8.48 13.33
CA GLN A 46 -21.30 -7.44 14.32
C GLN A 46 -20.46 -6.19 14.01
N ALA A 47 -20.98 -5.00 14.34
CA ALA A 47 -20.27 -3.75 14.14
C ALA A 47 -18.93 -3.68 14.91
N SER A 48 -18.81 -4.42 16.02
CA SER A 48 -17.57 -4.60 16.78
C SER A 48 -16.46 -5.28 15.98
N ASP A 49 -16.83 -6.17 15.07
CA ASP A 49 -15.90 -7.07 14.39
C ASP A 49 -15.39 -6.51 13.07
N LEU A 50 -15.97 -5.42 12.57
CA LEU A 50 -15.59 -4.76 11.30
C LEU A 50 -14.11 -4.42 11.25
N PHE A 51 -13.52 -4.00 12.36
CA PHE A 51 -12.11 -3.61 12.41
C PHE A 51 -11.15 -4.79 12.18
N THR A 52 -11.62 -6.03 12.33
CA THR A 52 -10.83 -7.25 12.08
C THR A 52 -10.81 -7.67 10.61
N LEU A 53 -11.68 -7.09 9.77
CA LEU A 53 -11.86 -7.52 8.39
C LEU A 53 -10.60 -7.38 7.54
N ASN A 54 -9.74 -6.41 7.85
CA ASN A 54 -8.45 -6.26 7.18
C ASN A 54 -7.56 -7.50 7.36
N THR A 55 -7.60 -8.14 8.53
CA THR A 55 -6.85 -9.37 8.80
C THR A 55 -7.47 -10.56 8.05
N VAL A 56 -8.80 -10.61 7.96
CA VAL A 56 -9.52 -11.73 7.34
C VAL A 56 -9.43 -11.70 5.81
N LEU A 57 -9.57 -10.53 5.20
CA LEU A 57 -9.71 -10.39 3.74
C LEU A 57 -8.55 -9.69 3.03
N GLY A 58 -7.57 -9.12 3.75
CA GLY A 58 -6.47 -8.39 3.12
C GLY A 58 -5.76 -9.20 2.03
N ALA A 59 -5.47 -10.48 2.31
CA ALA A 59 -4.84 -11.38 1.33
C ALA A 59 -5.73 -11.66 0.11
N THR A 60 -7.05 -11.73 0.28
CA THR A 60 -8.01 -11.92 -0.83
C THR A 60 -8.05 -10.68 -1.71
N ILE A 61 -8.05 -9.48 -1.12
CA ILE A 61 -7.98 -8.22 -1.86
C ILE A 61 -6.69 -8.17 -2.69
N GLU A 62 -5.55 -8.51 -2.11
CA GLU A 62 -4.26 -8.54 -2.83
C GLU A 62 -4.30 -9.49 -4.04
N ILE A 63 -4.82 -10.71 -3.87
CA ILE A 63 -4.97 -11.67 -4.98
C ILE A 63 -5.85 -11.09 -6.09
N GLN A 64 -7.01 -10.55 -5.73
CA GLN A 64 -7.97 -10.01 -6.70
C GLN A 64 -7.44 -8.77 -7.43
N VAL A 65 -6.62 -7.96 -6.77
CA VAL A 65 -5.91 -6.84 -7.41
C VAL A 65 -4.94 -7.35 -8.47
N VAL A 66 -4.11 -8.36 -8.17
CA VAL A 66 -3.18 -8.96 -9.13
C VAL A 66 -3.89 -9.59 -10.32
N GLU A 67 -4.96 -10.34 -10.08
CA GLU A 67 -5.79 -10.91 -11.15
C GLU A 67 -6.42 -9.82 -12.02
N THR A 68 -6.88 -8.73 -11.40
CA THR A 68 -7.47 -7.60 -12.13
C THR A 68 -6.42 -6.90 -12.99
N LEU A 69 -5.21 -6.63 -12.47
CA LEU A 69 -4.12 -6.02 -13.24
C LEU A 69 -3.77 -6.85 -14.48
N ASN A 70 -3.66 -8.16 -14.35
CA ASN A 70 -3.42 -9.04 -15.50
C ASN A 70 -4.58 -9.04 -16.50
N ARG A 71 -5.83 -8.93 -16.03
CA ARG A 71 -7.02 -8.87 -16.89
C ARG A 71 -7.10 -7.57 -17.70
N ILE A 72 -6.62 -6.46 -17.13
CA ILE A 72 -6.60 -5.14 -17.77
C ILE A 72 -5.26 -4.85 -18.46
N ARG A 73 -4.64 -5.87 -19.04
CA ARG A 73 -3.39 -5.74 -19.81
C ARG A 73 -3.45 -4.59 -20.82
N ASP A 74 -4.54 -4.48 -21.55
CA ASP A 74 -4.74 -3.41 -22.55
C ASP A 74 -4.70 -1.99 -21.95
N VAL A 75 -4.82 -1.84 -20.63
CA VAL A 75 -4.66 -0.56 -19.94
C VAL A 75 -3.18 -0.27 -19.68
N TRP A 76 -2.40 -1.25 -19.20
CA TRP A 76 -1.02 -1.02 -18.80
C TRP A 76 0.04 -1.34 -19.88
N ASP A 77 -0.29 -2.19 -20.85
CA ASP A 77 0.54 -2.58 -22.00
C ASP A 77 -0.28 -2.69 -23.31
N PRO A 78 -0.94 -1.60 -23.75
CA PRO A 78 -1.75 -1.59 -24.99
C PRO A 78 -0.97 -1.87 -26.27
N ASN A 79 0.35 -1.68 -26.27
CA ASN A 79 1.20 -1.84 -27.45
C ASN A 79 1.91 -3.21 -27.48
N ASP A 80 1.70 -4.04 -26.45
CA ASP A 80 2.44 -5.29 -26.25
C ASP A 80 3.97 -5.07 -26.22
N ASP A 81 4.41 -4.01 -25.54
CA ASP A 81 5.82 -3.70 -25.29
C ASP A 81 6.43 -4.70 -24.29
N TRP A 82 5.59 -5.37 -23.49
CA TRP A 82 5.99 -6.33 -22.45
C TRP A 82 5.33 -7.72 -22.63
N PRO A 83 5.41 -8.36 -23.81
CA PRO A 83 4.56 -9.49 -24.24
C PRO A 83 4.62 -10.73 -23.35
N LEU A 84 5.77 -10.94 -22.71
CA LEU A 84 6.02 -12.10 -21.85
C LEU A 84 5.89 -11.79 -20.35
N HIS A 85 5.53 -10.57 -20.00
CA HIS A 85 5.44 -10.14 -18.60
C HIS A 85 4.01 -10.19 -18.08
N TYR A 86 3.89 -10.62 -16.82
CA TYR A 86 2.63 -10.71 -16.10
C TYR A 86 2.86 -10.33 -14.64
N PHE A 87 1.83 -9.84 -13.96
CA PHE A 87 1.89 -9.60 -12.52
C PHE A 87 1.81 -10.93 -11.78
N ILE A 88 2.84 -11.26 -11.01
CA ILE A 88 2.99 -12.49 -10.24
C ILE A 88 3.12 -12.12 -8.77
N ARG A 89 2.26 -12.71 -7.93
CA ARG A 89 2.33 -12.55 -6.48
C ARG A 89 3.50 -13.33 -5.89
N GLN A 90 4.22 -12.73 -4.97
CA GLN A 90 5.29 -13.36 -4.19
C GLN A 90 4.86 -13.53 -2.73
N PRO A 91 4.66 -14.76 -2.25
CA PRO A 91 4.42 -14.97 -0.83
C PRO A 91 5.71 -14.72 -0.04
N GLN A 92 5.60 -13.97 1.07
CA GLN A 92 6.65 -13.82 2.09
C GLN A 92 7.95 -13.16 1.62
N THR A 93 7.95 -12.48 0.46
CA THR A 93 9.14 -11.80 -0.09
C THR A 93 8.72 -10.44 -0.60
N PHE A 94 9.51 -9.41 -0.29
CA PHE A 94 9.31 -8.08 -0.88
C PHE A 94 9.85 -8.05 -2.31
N PRO A 95 9.18 -7.35 -3.24
CA PRO A 95 7.83 -6.79 -3.10
C PRO A 95 6.75 -7.87 -3.25
N ASP A 96 5.55 -7.61 -2.72
CA ASP A 96 4.42 -8.55 -2.76
C ASP A 96 4.04 -9.02 -4.18
N VAL A 97 4.31 -8.20 -5.20
CA VAL A 97 4.01 -8.50 -6.61
C VAL A 97 5.16 -8.06 -7.51
N LEU A 98 5.45 -8.84 -8.54
CA LEU A 98 6.37 -8.49 -9.62
C LEU A 98 5.65 -8.49 -10.96
N LEU A 99 5.88 -7.47 -11.80
CA LEU A 99 5.72 -7.62 -13.23
C LEU A 99 6.96 -8.32 -13.76
N GLN A 100 6.84 -9.60 -14.09
CA GLN A 100 7.97 -10.48 -14.38
C GLN A 100 7.72 -11.29 -15.64
N SER A 101 8.79 -11.56 -16.39
CA SER A 101 8.77 -12.50 -17.50
C SER A 101 8.30 -13.89 -17.05
N ARG A 102 7.64 -14.62 -17.94
CA ARG A 102 7.07 -15.95 -17.63
C ARG A 102 8.11 -16.98 -17.16
N ASP A 103 9.36 -16.86 -17.58
CA ASP A 103 10.48 -17.72 -17.17
C ASP A 103 11.13 -17.28 -15.85
N GLY A 104 10.72 -16.13 -15.30
CA GLY A 104 11.21 -15.57 -14.05
C GLY A 104 12.59 -14.91 -14.14
N ALA A 105 13.14 -14.75 -15.34
CA ALA A 105 14.49 -14.22 -15.53
C ALA A 105 14.55 -12.68 -15.46
N ASP A 106 13.50 -11.99 -15.93
CA ASP A 106 13.47 -10.54 -16.07
C ASP A 106 12.32 -9.93 -15.25
N VAL A 107 12.66 -8.94 -14.41
CA VAL A 107 11.73 -8.25 -13.52
C VAL A 107 11.68 -6.78 -13.94
N ALA A 108 10.53 -6.37 -14.48
CA ALA A 108 10.32 -5.02 -14.95
C ALA A 108 10.08 -4.04 -13.79
N ILE A 109 9.13 -4.36 -12.91
CA ILE A 109 8.74 -3.49 -11.79
C ILE A 109 8.14 -4.30 -10.64
N GLY A 110 8.48 -3.91 -9.42
CA GLY A 110 7.87 -4.39 -8.19
C GLY A 110 6.69 -3.55 -7.72
N VAL A 111 5.70 -4.19 -7.13
CA VAL A 111 4.60 -3.52 -6.42
C VAL A 111 4.43 -4.13 -5.04
N GLU A 112 4.67 -3.33 -4.01
CA GLU A 112 4.26 -3.64 -2.64
C GLU A 112 2.79 -3.27 -2.47
N LEU A 113 1.95 -4.27 -2.20
CA LEU A 113 0.50 -4.08 -2.09
C LEU A 113 0.08 -4.06 -0.63
N LYS A 114 -0.80 -3.13 -0.27
CA LYS A 114 -1.36 -3.04 1.08
C LYS A 114 -2.86 -2.77 1.01
N GLY A 115 -3.66 -3.68 1.55
CA GLY A 115 -5.10 -3.44 1.75
C GLY A 115 -5.36 -2.50 2.92
N TRP A 116 -6.29 -1.55 2.75
CA TRP A 116 -6.81 -0.71 3.81
C TRP A 116 -8.34 -0.75 3.85
N TYR A 117 -8.91 -1.42 4.85
CA TYR A 117 -10.33 -1.35 5.13
C TYR A 117 -10.69 0.06 5.61
N LEU A 118 -11.49 0.78 4.83
CA LEU A 118 -11.77 2.20 5.02
C LEU A 118 -12.45 2.50 6.35
N LEU A 119 -13.28 1.58 6.82
CA LEU A 119 -13.98 1.71 8.09
C LEU A 119 -13.12 1.16 9.24
N SER A 120 -11.78 1.21 9.14
CA SER A 120 -10.88 0.84 10.24
C SER A 120 -10.90 1.89 11.35
N LYS A 121 -10.67 1.46 12.60
CA LYS A 121 -10.72 2.33 13.78
C LYS A 121 -9.75 3.51 13.71
N GLU A 122 -8.61 3.32 13.08
CA GLU A 122 -7.55 4.33 13.05
C GLU A 122 -7.82 5.43 12.01
N ALA A 123 -8.81 5.26 11.13
CA ALA A 123 -9.11 6.17 10.01
C ALA A 123 -7.92 6.41 9.06
N GLU A 124 -6.89 5.58 9.15
CA GLU A 124 -5.70 5.60 8.30
C GLU A 124 -5.23 4.15 8.06
N PRO A 125 -4.42 3.91 7.01
CA PRO A 125 -3.73 2.65 6.85
C PRO A 125 -2.77 2.37 8.02
N SER A 126 -2.89 1.20 8.62
CA SER A 126 -2.15 0.81 9.84
C SER A 126 -0.92 -0.07 9.57
N PHE A 127 -0.65 -0.38 8.30
CA PHE A 127 0.43 -1.29 7.92
C PHE A 127 1.81 -0.73 8.27
N ARG A 128 2.77 -1.65 8.37
CA ARG A 128 4.17 -1.31 8.67
C ARG A 128 5.03 -1.56 7.45
N TYR A 129 5.50 -0.48 6.85
CA TYR A 129 6.47 -0.51 5.77
C TYR A 129 7.88 -0.36 6.32
N LYS A 130 8.52 -1.49 6.65
CA LYS A 130 9.88 -1.51 7.22
C LYS A 130 10.97 -1.80 6.20
N VAL A 131 10.61 -1.90 4.92
CA VAL A 131 11.54 -2.28 3.86
C VAL A 131 12.67 -1.26 3.76
N THR A 132 13.91 -1.72 3.67
CA THR A 132 15.08 -0.86 3.50
C THR A 132 15.10 -0.26 2.09
N PRO A 133 15.47 1.03 1.89
CA PRO A 133 15.54 1.63 0.55
C PRO A 133 16.36 0.82 -0.45
N ALA A 134 17.44 0.18 0.01
CA ALA A 134 18.34 -0.64 -0.80
C ALA A 134 17.66 -1.89 -1.39
N ALA A 135 16.59 -2.40 -0.76
CA ALA A 135 15.82 -3.54 -1.27
C ALA A 135 14.78 -3.14 -2.32
N CYS A 136 14.54 -1.85 -2.54
CA CYS A 136 13.56 -1.35 -3.51
C CYS A 136 14.22 -1.18 -4.88
N GLY A 137 13.59 -1.71 -5.93
CA GLY A 137 13.90 -1.31 -7.30
C GLY A 137 13.72 0.21 -7.47
N PRO A 138 14.45 0.86 -8.39
CA PRO A 138 14.37 2.31 -8.60
C PRO A 138 12.95 2.83 -8.86
N TYR A 139 12.13 2.01 -9.52
CA TYR A 139 10.78 2.38 -9.97
C TYR A 139 9.69 1.53 -9.31
N ASP A 140 10.03 0.75 -8.29
CA ASP A 140 9.05 -0.05 -7.54
C ASP A 140 8.00 0.85 -6.92
N LEU A 141 6.79 0.32 -6.79
CA LEU A 141 5.63 1.07 -6.30
C LEU A 141 5.18 0.53 -4.95
N LEU A 142 4.84 1.43 -4.04
CA LEU A 142 3.99 1.14 -2.89
C LEU A 142 2.56 1.52 -3.24
N ALA A 143 1.66 0.56 -3.28
CA ALA A 143 0.25 0.77 -3.59
C ALA A 143 -0.64 0.38 -2.40
N VAL A 144 -1.41 1.34 -1.92
CA VAL A 144 -2.37 1.16 -0.83
C VAL A 144 -3.78 1.15 -1.41
N VAL A 145 -4.46 0.01 -1.31
CA VAL A 145 -5.77 -0.25 -1.91
C VAL A 145 -6.85 -0.11 -0.83
N PRO A 146 -7.61 1.02 -0.83
CA PRO A 146 -8.71 1.22 0.08
C PRO A 146 -9.89 0.33 -0.34
N TRP A 147 -10.54 -0.30 0.63
CA TRP A 147 -11.68 -1.17 0.34
C TRP A 147 -12.74 -1.12 1.45
N HIS A 148 -13.96 -1.50 1.09
CA HIS A 148 -15.11 -1.56 1.99
C HIS A 148 -16.08 -2.65 1.52
N LEU A 149 -17.13 -2.93 2.31
CA LEU A 149 -18.23 -3.80 1.87
C LEU A 149 -19.30 -2.99 1.16
N SER A 150 -19.99 -3.59 0.18
CA SER A 150 -21.00 -2.89 -0.63
C SER A 150 -22.16 -2.31 0.17
N ASN A 151 -22.53 -2.93 1.29
CA ASN A 151 -23.61 -2.49 2.19
C ASN A 151 -23.08 -2.07 3.57
N VAL A 152 -21.88 -1.48 3.63
CA VAL A 152 -21.19 -1.01 4.86
C VAL A 152 -20.79 -2.15 5.81
N LEU A 153 -21.77 -2.87 6.35
CA LEU A 153 -21.62 -3.99 7.29
C LEU A 153 -21.64 -5.37 6.62
N SER A 154 -22.08 -5.43 5.37
CA SER A 154 -22.28 -6.69 4.65
C SER A 154 -22.13 -6.52 3.14
N GLY A 155 -22.22 -7.63 2.42
CA GLY A 155 -22.14 -7.69 0.96
C GLY A 155 -20.73 -8.02 0.48
N THR A 156 -20.42 -7.61 -0.74
CA THR A 156 -19.16 -7.97 -1.40
C THR A 156 -18.11 -6.89 -1.20
N PRO A 157 -16.81 -7.25 -1.11
CA PRO A 157 -15.74 -6.27 -1.14
C PRO A 157 -15.80 -5.38 -2.39
N ARG A 158 -15.57 -4.09 -2.19
CA ARG A 158 -15.40 -3.06 -3.21
C ARG A 158 -14.13 -2.29 -2.90
N VAL A 159 -13.35 -1.99 -3.93
CA VAL A 159 -12.15 -1.16 -3.80
C VAL A 159 -12.42 0.26 -4.28
N ARG A 160 -11.68 1.23 -3.75
CA ARG A 160 -11.61 2.59 -4.29
C ARG A 160 -10.24 2.83 -4.91
N THR A 161 -10.09 3.97 -5.57
CA THR A 161 -8.84 4.35 -6.25
C THR A 161 -7.65 4.27 -5.27
N PRO A 162 -6.66 3.39 -5.53
CA PRO A 162 -5.48 3.26 -4.70
C PRO A 162 -4.65 4.55 -4.62
N GLY A 163 -3.90 4.68 -3.53
CA GLY A 163 -2.78 5.60 -3.47
C GLY A 163 -1.52 4.86 -3.93
N VAL A 164 -0.72 5.48 -4.80
CA VAL A 164 0.48 4.85 -5.37
C VAL A 164 1.67 5.80 -5.26
N TRP A 165 2.75 5.34 -4.63
CA TRP A 165 3.98 6.09 -4.40
C TRP A 165 5.20 5.29 -4.86
N SER A 166 6.34 5.94 -5.09
CA SER A 166 7.62 5.23 -5.22
C SER A 166 7.92 4.49 -3.91
N ALA A 167 8.17 3.18 -3.99
CA ALA A 167 8.48 2.33 -2.84
C ALA A 167 9.78 2.76 -2.17
N ARG A 168 10.81 3.07 -2.96
CA ARG A 168 12.09 3.56 -2.45
C ARG A 168 11.92 4.89 -1.73
N HIS A 169 11.26 5.85 -2.35
CA HIS A 169 11.00 7.15 -1.73
C HIS A 169 10.21 7.01 -0.42
N ALA A 170 9.16 6.17 -0.41
CA ALA A 170 8.40 5.84 0.79
C ALA A 170 9.28 5.27 1.93
N ALA A 171 10.26 4.41 1.61
CA ALA A 171 11.19 3.86 2.58
C ALA A 171 12.16 4.92 3.13
N GLU A 172 12.71 5.76 2.25
CA GLU A 172 13.63 6.83 2.62
C GLU A 172 12.94 7.91 3.45
N HIS A 173 11.76 8.36 3.02
CA HIS A 173 10.96 9.35 3.74
C HIS A 173 10.56 8.84 5.13
N ARG A 174 10.23 7.55 5.28
CA ARG A 174 10.05 6.93 6.61
C ARG A 174 11.30 7.06 7.47
N ASN A 175 12.48 6.74 6.93
CA ASN A 175 13.74 6.82 7.67
C ASN A 175 14.06 8.27 8.07
N TRP A 176 13.91 9.20 7.12
CA TRP A 176 14.08 10.63 7.35
C TRP A 176 13.12 11.15 8.43
N TYR A 177 11.83 10.83 8.33
CA TYR A 177 10.84 11.23 9.33
C TYR A 177 11.20 10.67 10.72
N TRP A 178 11.65 9.41 10.77
CA TRP A 178 12.05 8.78 12.02
C TRP A 178 13.24 9.49 12.69
N GLN A 179 14.23 9.91 11.89
CA GLN A 179 15.46 10.55 12.34
C GLN A 179 15.34 12.06 12.57
N HIS A 180 14.45 12.73 11.85
CA HIS A 180 14.43 14.19 11.75
C HIS A 180 13.04 14.80 11.89
N GLY A 181 11.99 14.12 11.42
CA GLY A 181 10.62 14.62 11.41
C GLY A 181 9.88 14.49 12.75
N ARG A 182 10.38 13.66 13.66
CA ARG A 182 9.78 13.42 14.99
C ARG A 182 10.44 14.28 16.06
N THR A 183 9.63 14.81 16.97
CA THR A 183 10.12 15.37 18.25
C THR A 183 10.16 14.26 19.29
N THR A 184 11.36 13.82 19.69
CA THR A 184 11.56 12.72 20.64
C THR A 184 12.93 12.82 21.31
N THR A 185 13.07 12.24 22.51
CA THR A 185 14.36 12.08 23.21
C THR A 185 14.95 10.67 23.04
N LEU A 186 14.18 9.74 22.46
CA LEU A 186 14.64 8.38 22.15
C LEU A 186 15.69 8.38 21.05
N ASP A 187 16.55 7.35 21.05
CA ASP A 187 17.51 7.10 19.98
C ASP A 187 16.80 6.84 18.64
N THR A 188 17.08 7.71 17.67
CA THR A 188 16.48 7.67 16.34
C THR A 188 17.36 6.94 15.31
N ALA A 189 18.46 6.33 15.71
CA ALA A 189 19.29 5.54 14.80
C ALA A 189 18.51 4.39 14.16
N ILE A 190 18.91 4.03 12.94
CA ILE A 190 18.29 2.98 12.13
C ILE A 190 19.42 2.06 11.65
N VAL A 191 19.24 0.76 11.88
CA VAL A 191 20.13 -0.28 11.38
C VAL A 191 19.51 -0.89 10.12
N ALA A 192 20.15 -0.64 8.98
CA ALA A 192 19.79 -1.27 7.72
C ALA A 192 20.44 -2.67 7.61
N PRO A 193 19.77 -3.64 6.97
CA PRO A 193 20.36 -4.96 6.75
C PRO A 193 21.48 -4.91 5.70
N GLU A 194 22.57 -5.62 5.95
CA GLU A 194 23.67 -5.73 5.00
C GLU A 194 23.30 -6.55 3.75
N GLY A 195 23.80 -6.11 2.59
CA GLY A 195 23.68 -6.84 1.33
C GLY A 195 22.27 -6.85 0.72
N ALA A 196 21.34 -6.05 1.25
CA ALA A 196 20.02 -5.88 0.69
C ALA A 196 20.10 -5.30 -0.73
N ALA A 197 19.40 -5.94 -1.66
CA ALA A 197 19.23 -5.47 -3.03
C ALA A 197 17.84 -5.85 -3.54
N PRO A 198 17.37 -5.23 -4.65
CA PRO A 198 16.08 -5.56 -5.24
C PRO A 198 15.92 -7.04 -5.57
N TYR A 199 14.71 -7.55 -5.35
CA TYR A 199 14.25 -8.87 -5.78
C TYR A 199 15.07 -10.08 -5.26
N GLN A 200 15.83 -9.89 -4.18
CA GLN A 200 16.56 -10.97 -3.55
C GLN A 200 15.64 -11.88 -2.72
N LYS A 201 15.62 -13.17 -3.06
CA LYS A 201 14.89 -14.18 -2.28
C LYS A 201 15.65 -14.48 -0.97
N ARG A 202 14.91 -14.60 0.14
CA ARG A 202 15.39 -15.10 1.44
C ARG A 202 16.50 -14.26 2.10
N LYS A 203 16.64 -12.97 1.74
CA LYS A 203 17.56 -12.03 2.40
C LYS A 203 16.80 -11.07 3.32
N PRO A 204 17.39 -10.67 4.47
CA PRO A 204 16.83 -9.61 5.28
C PRO A 204 16.73 -8.31 4.48
N ASN A 205 15.55 -7.71 4.47
CA ASN A 205 15.24 -6.51 3.71
C ASN A 205 14.54 -5.45 4.57
N THR A 206 14.55 -5.60 5.90
CA THR A 206 13.85 -4.71 6.82
C THR A 206 14.82 -3.90 7.68
N ASP A 207 14.59 -2.60 7.74
CA ASP A 207 15.25 -1.68 8.65
C ASP A 207 14.77 -1.90 10.08
N ARG A 208 15.67 -1.69 11.05
CA ARG A 208 15.39 -1.80 12.48
C ARG A 208 15.73 -0.50 13.20
N PRO A 209 14.77 0.13 13.90
CA PRO A 209 15.06 1.31 14.71
C PRO A 209 15.83 0.90 15.97
N ALA A 210 16.70 1.76 16.47
CA ALA A 210 17.42 1.55 17.73
C ALA A 210 16.47 1.51 18.94
N ALA A 211 15.43 2.36 18.97
CA ALA A 211 14.41 2.38 20.02
C ALA A 211 13.00 2.63 19.45
N ASP A 212 12.05 1.72 19.67
CA ASP A 212 10.65 1.85 19.19
C ASP A 212 9.61 1.30 20.18
N GLU A 213 9.61 1.84 21.40
CA GLU A 213 8.70 1.41 22.49
C GLU A 213 7.22 1.49 22.07
N GLY A 214 6.84 2.59 21.42
CA GLY A 214 5.47 2.83 20.94
C GLY A 214 5.10 2.02 19.68
N ARG A 215 6.03 1.23 19.13
CA ARG A 215 5.85 0.46 17.89
C ARG A 215 5.36 1.34 16.75
N ASN A 216 5.99 2.48 16.50
CA ASN A 216 5.62 3.42 15.45
C ASN A 216 6.48 3.32 14.19
N PHE A 217 7.64 2.67 14.25
CA PHE A 217 8.51 2.57 13.08
C PHE A 217 7.83 1.79 11.95
N GLY A 218 7.89 2.38 10.74
CA GLY A 218 7.25 1.85 9.54
C GLY A 218 5.78 2.21 9.36
N ARG A 219 5.13 2.91 10.30
CA ARG A 219 3.75 3.40 10.11
C ARG A 219 3.74 4.60 9.18
N ILE A 220 3.76 4.33 7.88
CA ILE A 220 4.00 5.34 6.85
C ILE A 220 2.89 6.42 6.78
N ALA A 221 1.65 6.09 7.13
CA ALA A 221 0.58 7.09 7.20
C ALA A 221 0.91 8.25 8.17
N ARG A 222 1.67 7.97 9.24
CA ARG A 222 2.02 8.94 10.27
C ARG A 222 3.16 9.89 9.88
N THR A 223 3.83 9.64 8.76
CA THR A 223 4.91 10.51 8.27
C THR A 223 4.34 11.73 7.54
N GLY A 224 3.07 11.69 7.15
CA GLY A 224 2.40 12.74 6.39
C GLY A 224 2.36 12.53 4.88
N ILE A 225 3.14 11.57 4.35
CA ILE A 225 3.31 11.34 2.89
C ILE A 225 2.00 11.03 2.14
N MET A 226 0.96 10.61 2.86
CA MET A 226 -0.33 10.24 2.28
C MET A 226 -1.53 10.99 2.85
N ASN A 227 -1.31 12.07 3.62
CA ASN A 227 -2.39 12.80 4.32
C ASN A 227 -3.51 13.27 3.38
N ASP A 228 -3.16 13.90 2.26
CA ASP A 228 -4.14 14.41 1.30
C ASP A 228 -4.93 13.28 0.64
N TRP A 229 -4.28 12.14 0.40
CA TRP A 229 -4.94 10.97 -0.14
C TRP A 229 -5.88 10.33 0.88
N VAL A 230 -5.44 10.14 2.13
CA VAL A 230 -6.27 9.62 3.23
C VAL A 230 -7.49 10.51 3.44
N THR A 231 -7.30 11.83 3.49
CA THR A 231 -8.39 12.80 3.67
C THR A 231 -9.47 12.64 2.60
N ARG A 232 -9.08 12.55 1.33
CA ARG A 232 -10.02 12.30 0.23
C ARG A 232 -10.75 10.97 0.34
N GLN A 233 -10.11 9.92 0.88
CA GLN A 233 -10.79 8.64 1.12
C GLN A 233 -11.80 8.73 2.26
N LEU A 234 -11.52 9.52 3.30
CA LEU A 234 -12.41 9.71 4.45
C LEU A 234 -13.61 10.61 4.13
N GLU A 235 -13.47 11.51 3.16
CA GLU A 235 -14.55 12.38 2.66
C GLU A 235 -15.46 11.68 1.65
N ALA A 236 -15.02 10.54 1.09
CA ALA A 236 -15.86 9.75 0.21
C ALA A 236 -17.11 9.22 0.91
N THR A 237 -18.19 9.04 0.15
CA THR A 237 -19.46 8.54 0.68
C THR A 237 -19.60 7.03 0.52
N LEU A 238 -20.04 6.34 1.58
CA LEU A 238 -20.58 4.99 1.55
C LEU A 238 -22.05 5.04 1.96
N ALA A 239 -22.93 4.48 1.14
CA ALA A 239 -24.38 4.57 1.34
C ALA A 239 -24.89 6.01 1.60
N GLY A 240 -24.30 7.00 0.92
CA GLY A 240 -24.66 8.42 1.04
C GLY A 240 -24.07 9.17 2.24
N VAL A 241 -23.32 8.50 3.12
CA VAL A 241 -22.72 9.08 4.33
C VAL A 241 -21.19 9.04 4.22
N ALA A 242 -20.50 10.07 4.69
CA ALA A 242 -19.05 10.13 4.59
C ALA A 242 -18.38 8.99 5.39
N VAL A 243 -17.27 8.45 4.89
CA VAL A 243 -16.51 7.38 5.56
C VAL A 243 -16.12 7.79 6.99
N ARG A 244 -15.69 9.04 7.20
CA ARG A 244 -15.35 9.55 8.54
C ARG A 244 -16.53 9.48 9.52
N GLU A 245 -17.74 9.77 9.05
CA GLU A 245 -18.96 9.76 9.88
C GLU A 245 -19.35 8.34 10.26
N TRP A 246 -19.17 7.38 9.34
CA TRP A 246 -19.32 5.96 9.66
C TRP A 246 -18.32 5.49 10.71
N ILE A 247 -17.05 5.86 10.58
CA ILE A 247 -16.01 5.50 11.56
C ILE A 247 -16.38 6.06 12.93
N ASP A 248 -16.80 7.33 13.00
CA ASP A 248 -17.21 7.94 14.25
C ASP A 248 -18.42 7.25 14.85
N PHE A 249 -19.43 6.92 14.04
CA PHE A 249 -20.57 6.12 14.50
C PHE A 249 -20.12 4.78 15.12
N PHE A 250 -19.26 4.01 14.44
CA PHE A 250 -18.79 2.72 14.97
C PHE A 250 -17.93 2.85 16.22
N ARG A 251 -17.12 3.91 16.34
CA ARG A 251 -16.35 4.20 17.56
C ARG A 251 -17.27 4.44 18.76
N HIS A 252 -18.37 5.17 18.59
CA HIS A 252 -19.34 5.41 19.66
C HIS A 252 -20.05 4.12 20.10
N GLN A 253 -20.43 3.25 19.15
CA GLN A 253 -21.08 1.98 19.46
C GLN A 253 -20.17 1.01 20.25
N GLN A 254 -18.85 1.09 20.09
CA GLN A 254 -17.90 0.29 20.88
C GLN A 254 -17.55 0.90 22.24
N GLY A 255 -17.81 2.19 22.44
CA GLY A 255 -17.55 2.91 23.69
C GLY A 255 -18.75 3.01 24.62
N ALA A 256 -19.95 2.67 24.16
CA ALA A 256 -21.16 2.63 24.99
C ALA A 256 -21.15 1.36 25.85
N PRO A 257 -21.27 1.45 27.19
CA PRO A 257 -21.59 0.27 27.98
C PRO A 257 -22.95 -0.27 27.53
N GLN A 258 -23.04 -1.59 27.30
CA GLN A 258 -24.32 -2.29 27.18
C GLN A 258 -25.08 -2.24 28.51
#